data_AF-A0A0E0IQN4-F1
#
_entry.id   AF-A0A0E0IQN4-F1
#
_cell.length_a   1.000
_cell.length_b   1.000
_cell.length_c   1.000
_cell.angle_alpha   90.00
_cell.angle_beta   90.00
_cell.angle_gamma   90.00
#
_symmetry.space_group_name_H-M   'P 1'
#
loop_
_entity.id
_entity.type
_entity.pdbx_description
1 polymer ?
#
loop_
_entity_poly.entity_id
_entity_poly.type
_entity_poly.pdbx_seq_one_letter_code
_entity_poly.pdbx_strand_id
1 'polypeptide(L)'
;MDYFGNMVLWAFPRMRVRDLLSSSYATVVGVISDAVARIDERYILSFINFGEVATGAEYTDGGGARTVLCPNLKVDSWLGFRFHELDFGGGPPCAFLPPDVPIEGILMIFMPSCAAKGGIEMFVALDDSHVKAFSQICYSMD
;
A
#
# COMPACT_ATOMS: atom_id res chain seq x y z
N MET A 1 -9.24 15.25 22.24
CA MET A 1 -9.64 15.73 20.90
C MET A 1 -8.79 14.94 19.94
N ASP A 2 -9.40 14.03 19.22
CA ASP A 2 -8.69 13.20 18.24
C ASP A 2 -8.59 13.98 16.93
N TYR A 3 -7.48 13.81 16.22
CA TYR A 3 -7.25 14.49 14.95
C TYR A 3 -8.24 13.97 13.90
N PHE A 4 -8.91 14.89 13.19
CA PHE A 4 -9.81 14.59 12.09
C PHE A 4 -9.30 15.25 10.81
N GLY A 5 -8.69 14.46 9.93
CA GLY A 5 -8.09 14.91 8.68
C GLY A 5 -7.24 13.83 8.03
N ASN A 6 -6.59 14.16 6.91
CA ASN A 6 -5.69 13.25 6.22
C ASN A 6 -4.25 13.43 6.72
N MET A 7 -3.69 12.36 7.28
CA MET A 7 -2.26 12.27 7.59
C MET A 7 -1.68 11.07 6.85
N VAL A 8 -1.66 11.17 5.52
CA VAL A 8 -1.20 10.10 4.62
C VAL A 8 -0.08 10.63 3.75
N LEU A 9 1.09 9.99 3.84
CA LEU A 9 2.22 10.23 2.94
C LEU A 9 2.67 8.91 2.33
N TRP A 10 3.35 8.99 1.19
CA TRP A 10 3.82 7.84 0.44
C TRP A 10 5.33 7.65 0.62
N ALA A 11 5.74 6.44 0.99
CA ALA A 11 7.11 6.00 0.84
C ALA A 11 7.30 5.42 -0.57
N PHE A 12 8.42 5.76 -1.23
CA PHE A 12 8.73 5.30 -2.58
C PHE A 12 10.03 4.48 -2.59
N PRO A 13 10.02 3.22 -2.09
CA PRO A 13 11.15 2.32 -2.27
C PRO A 13 11.38 2.07 -3.77
N ARG A 14 12.66 2.01 -4.18
CA ARG A 14 13.03 1.79 -5.58
C ARG A 14 14.16 0.77 -5.66
N MET A 15 14.00 -0.19 -6.56
CA MET A 15 15.00 -1.20 -6.87
C MET A 15 14.93 -1.54 -8.37
N ARG A 16 16.05 -1.91 -8.99
CA ARG A 16 16.02 -2.40 -10.37
C ARG A 16 15.45 -3.81 -10.38
N VAL A 17 14.63 -4.14 -11.38
CA VAL A 17 13.99 -5.47 -11.50
C VAL A 17 15.01 -6.60 -11.40
N ARG A 18 16.16 -6.48 -12.07
CA ARG A 18 17.23 -7.50 -12.00
C ARG A 18 17.78 -7.69 -10.59
N ASP A 19 17.90 -6.61 -9.82
CA ASP A 19 18.46 -6.64 -8.47
C ASP A 19 17.40 -7.20 -7.52
N LEU A 20 16.12 -6.85 -7.72
CA LEU A 20 14.97 -7.41 -6.99
C LEU A 20 14.88 -8.94 -7.14
N LEU A 21 14.98 -9.44 -8.38
CA LEU A 21 14.88 -10.87 -8.68
C LEU A 21 16.10 -11.69 -8.24
N SER A 22 17.24 -11.06 -8.00
CA SER A 22 18.47 -11.73 -7.55
C SER A 22 18.78 -11.54 -6.06
N SER A 23 17.99 -10.71 -5.37
CA SER A 23 18.18 -10.39 -3.95
C SER A 23 17.43 -11.35 -3.03
N SER A 24 17.93 -11.50 -1.81
CA SER A 24 17.18 -12.16 -0.74
C SER A 24 15.96 -11.34 -0.30
N TYR A 25 14.95 -11.99 0.28
CA TYR A 25 13.81 -11.29 0.88
C TYR A 25 14.25 -10.26 1.93
N ALA A 26 15.26 -10.56 2.74
CA ALA A 26 15.78 -9.64 3.75
C ALA A 26 16.30 -8.33 3.14
N THR A 27 16.97 -8.42 1.98
CA THR A 27 17.45 -7.25 1.24
C THR A 27 16.29 -6.40 0.72
N VAL A 28 15.26 -7.04 0.14
CA VAL A 28 14.07 -6.35 -0.38
C VAL A 28 13.30 -5.66 0.76
N VAL A 29 13.09 -6.37 1.87
CA VAL A 29 12.47 -5.82 3.08
C VAL A 29 13.28 -4.65 3.62
N GLY A 30 14.61 -4.74 3.63
CA GLY A 30 15.50 -3.65 4.04
C GLY A 30 15.25 -2.38 3.23
N VAL A 31 15.16 -2.48 1.90
CA VAL A 31 14.88 -1.31 1.03
C VAL A 31 13.52 -0.68 1.30
N ILE A 32 12.49 -1.49 1.58
CA ILE A 32 11.17 -0.99 1.97
C ILE A 32 11.24 -0.30 3.34
N SER A 33 11.85 -0.96 4.33
CA SER A 33 11.97 -0.44 5.69
C SER A 33 12.74 0.88 5.72
N ASP A 34 13.85 0.97 4.97
CA ASP A 34 14.64 2.20 4.85
C ASP A 34 13.83 3.32 4.19
N ALA A 35 13.00 3.00 3.20
CA ALA A 35 12.14 3.99 2.55
C ALA A 35 11.06 4.52 3.47
N VAL A 36 10.46 3.66 4.30
CA VAL A 36 9.49 4.06 5.31
C VAL A 36 10.15 4.86 6.42
N ALA A 37 11.33 4.43 6.91
CA ALA A 37 12.07 5.12 7.97
C ALA A 37 12.52 6.54 7.58
N ARG A 38 12.69 6.82 6.27
CA ARG A 38 12.96 8.17 5.77
C ARG A 38 11.79 9.14 5.90
N ILE A 39 10.57 8.65 6.10
CA ILE A 39 9.38 9.48 6.31
C ILE A 39 9.30 9.84 7.81
N ASP A 40 10.27 10.63 8.26
CA ASP A 40 10.35 11.11 9.64
C ASP A 40 9.68 12.48 9.81
N GLU A 41 9.70 13.01 11.04
CA GLU A 41 9.17 14.33 11.38
C GLU A 41 9.72 15.43 10.45
N ARG A 42 11.02 15.39 10.14
CA ARG A 42 11.67 16.40 9.30
C ARG A 42 11.17 16.33 7.87
N TYR A 43 10.99 15.12 7.33
CA TYR A 43 10.43 14.92 6.01
C TYR A 43 8.97 15.42 5.95
N ILE A 44 8.16 15.14 6.97
CA ILE A 44 6.76 15.59 7.03
C ILE A 44 6.69 17.12 7.04
N LEU A 45 7.49 17.79 7.88
CA LEU A 45 7.57 19.24 7.91
C LEU A 45 8.06 19.82 6.58
N SER A 46 9.05 19.18 5.95
CA SER A 46 9.53 19.57 4.63
C SER A 46 8.45 19.44 3.56
N PHE A 47 7.61 18.40 3.62
CA PHE A 47 6.51 18.20 2.68
C PHE A 47 5.45 19.31 2.83
N ILE A 48 5.11 19.68 4.05
CA ILE A 48 4.18 20.79 4.34
C ILE A 48 4.74 22.10 3.77
N ASN A 49 6.00 22.43 4.09
CA ASN A 49 6.65 23.65 3.61
C ASN A 49 6.76 23.68 2.07
N PHE A 50 7.04 22.54 1.44
CA PHE A 50 7.09 22.43 -0.02
C PHE A 50 5.71 22.70 -0.64
N GLY A 51 4.65 22.19 -0.02
CA GLY A 51 3.27 22.48 -0.41
C GLY A 51 2.97 23.98 -0.38
N GLU A 52 3.34 24.67 0.71
CA GLU A 52 3.14 26.12 0.84
C GLU A 52 3.82 26.93 -0.27
N VAL A 53 5.09 26.62 -0.57
CA VAL A 53 5.88 27.33 -1.61
C VAL A 53 5.31 27.08 -3.01
N ALA A 54 4.83 25.88 -3.26
CA ALA A 54 4.48 25.46 -4.60
C ALA A 54 3.00 25.65 -4.95
N THR A 55 2.18 26.15 -4.01
CA THR A 55 0.80 26.64 -4.28
C THR A 55 0.70 27.72 -5.38
N GLY A 56 1.81 28.37 -5.76
CA GLY A 56 1.86 29.36 -6.84
C GLY A 56 2.01 28.82 -8.27
N ALA A 57 2.31 27.53 -8.44
CA ALA A 57 2.40 26.88 -9.75
C ALA A 57 1.54 25.64 -9.71
N GLU A 58 0.55 25.54 -10.61
CA GLU A 58 -0.38 24.41 -10.81
C GLU A 58 0.06 23.14 -10.09
N TYR A 59 -0.31 23.05 -8.81
CA TYR A 59 -0.05 21.88 -8.00
C TYR A 59 -1.05 20.85 -8.50
N THR A 60 -0.67 20.17 -9.58
CA THR A 60 -1.30 18.93 -9.98
C THR A 60 -1.08 18.02 -8.79
N ASP A 61 -2.16 17.76 -8.06
CA ASP A 61 -2.18 16.77 -7.01
C ASP A 61 -1.44 15.54 -7.52
N GLY A 62 -0.23 15.32 -7.01
CA GLY A 62 0.54 14.12 -7.34
C GLY A 62 -0.18 12.85 -6.89
N GLY A 63 -1.28 13.00 -6.13
CA GLY A 63 -2.26 11.99 -5.74
C GLY A 63 -3.36 11.72 -6.76
N GLY A 64 -3.49 12.53 -7.82
CA GLY A 64 -4.39 12.26 -8.94
C GLY A 64 -3.87 11.09 -9.75
N ALA A 65 -4.33 9.87 -9.42
CA ALA A 65 -4.17 8.66 -10.21
C ALA A 65 -2.87 8.63 -11.03
N ARG A 66 -1.70 8.73 -10.36
CA ARG A 66 -0.47 8.27 -10.99
C ARG A 66 -0.74 6.80 -11.26
N THR A 67 -1.15 6.49 -12.47
CA THR A 67 -1.42 5.13 -12.92
C THR A 67 -0.16 4.35 -12.62
N VAL A 68 -0.23 3.54 -11.58
CA VAL A 68 0.88 2.70 -11.13
C VAL A 68 0.86 1.50 -12.06
N LEU A 69 1.28 1.74 -13.29
CA LEU A 69 1.39 0.72 -14.31
C LEU A 69 2.70 -0.01 -14.10
N CYS A 70 2.75 -1.24 -14.62
CA CYS A 70 3.98 -1.99 -14.79
C CYS A 70 5.10 -1.07 -15.32
N PRO A 71 6.28 -1.03 -14.67
CA PRO A 71 6.78 -1.95 -13.65
C PRO A 71 6.57 -1.50 -12.19
N ASN A 72 5.80 -0.44 -11.94
CA ASN A 72 5.57 0.07 -10.59
C ASN A 72 4.40 -0.68 -9.92
N LEU A 73 4.40 -0.73 -8.58
CA LEU A 73 3.32 -1.30 -7.77
C LEU A 73 2.97 -0.34 -6.63
N LYS A 74 1.68 -0.20 -6.33
CA LYS A 74 1.19 0.51 -5.14
C LYS A 74 0.57 -0.48 -4.16
N VAL A 75 0.93 -0.33 -2.90
CA VAL A 75 0.55 -1.21 -1.80
C VAL A 75 -0.12 -0.37 -0.72
N ASP A 76 -1.35 -0.73 -0.38
CA ASP A 76 -2.13 -0.08 0.68
C ASP A 76 -2.35 -1.10 1.81
N SER A 77 -1.94 -0.75 3.03
CA SER A 77 -2.14 -1.61 4.20
C SER A 77 -3.34 -1.15 5.01
N TRP A 78 -4.37 -2.00 5.09
CA TRP A 78 -5.56 -1.79 5.91
C TRP A 78 -5.50 -2.56 7.24
N LEU A 79 -4.34 -3.17 7.55
CA LEU A 79 -4.11 -3.93 8.78
C LEU A 79 -4.22 -3.09 10.05
N GLY A 80 -3.93 -1.79 9.95
CA GLY A 80 -4.03 -0.86 11.10
C GLY A 80 -5.47 -0.44 11.42
N PHE A 81 -6.43 -0.67 10.52
CA PHE A 81 -7.82 -0.33 10.76
C PHE A 81 -8.49 -1.39 11.64
N ARG A 82 -9.16 -0.92 12.69
CA ARG A 82 -9.81 -1.77 13.69
C ARG A 82 -11.25 -2.11 13.26
N PHE A 83 -11.41 -2.70 12.06
CA PHE A 83 -12.73 -3.02 11.51
C PHE A 83 -13.53 -3.99 12.39
N HIS A 84 -12.85 -4.88 13.11
CA HIS A 84 -13.49 -5.82 14.04
C HIS A 84 -14.10 -5.14 15.28
N GLU A 85 -13.77 -3.88 15.56
CA GLU A 85 -14.37 -3.11 16.66
C GLU A 85 -15.66 -2.39 16.24
N LEU A 86 -16.00 -2.41 14.95
CA LEU A 86 -17.22 -1.78 14.44
C LEU A 86 -18.43 -2.64 14.81
N ASP A 87 -19.20 -2.20 15.79
CA ASP A 87 -20.44 -2.87 16.20
C ASP A 87 -21.58 -1.85 16.34
N PHE A 88 -22.63 -2.03 15.53
CA PHE A 88 -23.86 -1.22 15.59
C PHE A 88 -24.92 -1.82 16.53
N GLY A 89 -24.55 -2.79 17.37
CA GLY A 89 -25.44 -3.57 18.25
C GLY A 89 -25.79 -4.97 17.71
N GLY A 90 -25.18 -5.39 16.61
CA GLY A 90 -25.41 -6.67 15.93
C GLY A 90 -24.21 -7.63 15.97
N GLY A 91 -23.12 -7.22 16.64
CA GLY A 91 -21.83 -7.88 16.57
C GLY A 91 -20.94 -7.32 15.45
N PRO A 92 -19.67 -7.76 15.42
CA PRO A 92 -18.68 -7.28 14.46
C PRO A 92 -18.99 -7.75 13.02
N PRO A 93 -18.47 -7.04 12.00
CA PRO A 93 -18.68 -7.42 10.60
C PRO A 93 -18.08 -8.80 10.29
N CYS A 94 -18.81 -9.60 9.52
CA CYS A 94 -18.35 -10.92 9.09
C CYS A 94 -17.33 -10.86 7.95
N ALA A 95 -17.34 -9.79 7.15
CA ALA A 95 -16.40 -9.54 6.07
C ALA A 95 -16.24 -8.04 5.85
N PHE A 96 -15.05 -7.62 5.46
CA PHE A 96 -14.77 -6.31 4.90
C PHE A 96 -14.08 -6.55 3.56
N LEU A 97 -14.50 -5.89 2.50
CA LEU A 97 -13.95 -6.08 1.16
C LEU A 97 -13.69 -4.71 0.54
N PRO A 98 -12.57 -4.54 -0.16
CA PRO A 98 -12.35 -3.33 -0.93
C PRO A 98 -13.34 -3.29 -2.10
N PRO A 99 -13.73 -2.08 -2.57
CA PRO A 99 -14.49 -1.97 -3.81
C PRO A 99 -13.68 -2.55 -4.98
N ASP A 100 -14.37 -3.06 -6.00
CA ASP A 100 -13.72 -3.55 -7.21
C ASP A 100 -13.11 -2.36 -7.98
N VAL A 101 -11.78 -2.30 -8.02
CA VAL A 101 -11.02 -1.26 -8.71
C VAL A 101 -10.25 -1.93 -9.85
N PRO A 102 -10.81 -1.96 -11.07
CA PRO A 102 -10.27 -2.72 -12.20
C PRO A 102 -9.13 -1.97 -12.89
N ILE A 103 -8.07 -1.63 -12.15
CA ILE A 103 -6.90 -0.98 -12.71
C ILE A 103 -5.65 -1.79 -12.38
N GLU A 104 -4.98 -2.28 -13.41
CA GLU A 104 -3.78 -3.12 -13.30
C GLU A 104 -2.65 -2.40 -12.53
N GLY A 105 -2.02 -3.12 -11.59
CA GLY A 105 -0.85 -2.63 -10.84
C GLY A 105 -1.17 -1.61 -9.75
N ILE A 106 -2.45 -1.25 -9.59
CA ILE A 106 -2.84 -0.07 -8.83
C ILE A 106 -3.00 -0.31 -7.33
N LEU A 107 -3.50 -1.46 -6.87
CA LEU A 107 -3.68 -1.67 -5.43
C LEU A 107 -3.42 -3.13 -5.06
N MET A 108 -2.35 -3.35 -4.31
CA MET A 108 -2.22 -4.51 -3.45
C MET A 108 -2.70 -4.13 -2.05
N ILE A 109 -3.85 -4.67 -1.64
CA ILE A 109 -4.48 -4.33 -0.36
C ILE A 109 -4.28 -5.48 0.62
N PHE A 110 -3.66 -5.17 1.75
CA PHE A 110 -3.57 -6.10 2.86
C PHE A 110 -4.65 -5.85 3.89
N MET A 111 -5.41 -6.89 4.22
CA MET A 111 -6.53 -6.83 5.14
C MET A 111 -6.44 -7.91 6.21
N PRO A 112 -6.89 -7.64 7.44
CA PRO A 112 -7.01 -8.69 8.44
C PRO A 112 -8.13 -9.64 8.02
N SER A 113 -7.86 -10.94 8.04
CA SER A 113 -8.90 -11.94 7.75
C SER A 113 -9.90 -12.01 8.89
N CYS A 114 -11.19 -12.03 8.57
CA CYS A 114 -12.26 -12.28 9.54
C CYS A 114 -12.39 -13.77 9.92
N ALA A 115 -11.54 -14.65 9.38
CA ALA A 115 -11.57 -16.07 9.68
C ALA A 115 -11.12 -16.38 11.11
N ALA A 116 -11.70 -17.43 11.72
CA ALA A 116 -11.41 -17.83 13.11
C ALA A 116 -9.94 -18.19 13.40
N LYS A 117 -9.17 -18.55 12.37
CA LYS A 117 -7.73 -18.87 12.49
C LYS A 117 -6.85 -17.62 12.46
N GLY A 118 -7.43 -16.44 12.19
CA GLY A 118 -6.70 -15.24 11.82
C GLY A 118 -6.02 -15.41 10.45
N GLY A 119 -5.44 -14.31 9.95
CA GLY A 119 -4.72 -14.30 8.69
C GLY A 119 -4.66 -12.91 8.08
N ILE A 120 -3.97 -12.82 6.94
CA ILE A 120 -3.96 -11.63 6.11
C ILE A 120 -4.53 -12.03 4.76
N GLU A 121 -5.56 -11.31 4.33
CA GLU A 121 -6.10 -11.38 2.98
C GLU A 121 -5.42 -10.33 2.11
N MET A 122 -5.07 -10.73 0.89
CA MET A 122 -4.39 -9.90 -0.08
C MET A 122 -5.25 -9.78 -1.34
N PHE A 123 -5.68 -8.58 -1.66
CA PHE A 123 -6.38 -8.26 -2.91
C PHE A 123 -5.40 -7.61 -3.87
N VAL A 124 -5.29 -8.13 -5.09
CA VAL A 124 -4.36 -7.63 -6.11
C VAL A 124 -5.05 -7.58 -7.48
N ALA A 125 -4.90 -6.45 -8.17
CA ALA A 125 -5.34 -6.28 -9.55
C ALA A 125 -4.14 -6.47 -10.51
N LEU A 126 -4.20 -7.50 -11.35
CA LEU A 126 -3.18 -7.87 -12.32
C LEU A 126 -3.82 -8.05 -13.70
N ASP A 127 -3.06 -7.80 -14.77
CA ASP A 127 -3.45 -8.24 -16.11
C ASP A 127 -3.50 -9.77 -16.18
N ASP A 128 -4.44 -10.29 -16.98
CA ASP A 128 -4.69 -11.73 -17.14
C ASP A 128 -3.43 -12.51 -17.53
N SER A 129 -2.51 -11.89 -18.28
CA SER A 129 -1.23 -12.51 -18.66
C SER A 129 -0.29 -12.75 -17.47
N HIS A 130 -0.39 -11.94 -16.42
CA HIS A 130 0.45 -12.02 -15.22
C HIS A 130 -0.13 -12.94 -14.14
N VAL A 131 -1.46 -13.16 -14.12
CA VAL A 131 -2.15 -13.94 -13.07
C VAL A 131 -1.56 -15.34 -12.92
N LYS A 132 -1.29 -16.03 -14.04
CA LYS A 132 -0.74 -17.39 -14.01
C LYS A 132 0.65 -17.42 -13.39
N ALA A 133 1.53 -16.50 -13.79
CA ALA A 133 2.87 -16.41 -13.23
C ALA A 133 2.82 -16.05 -11.73
N PHE A 134 1.96 -15.10 -11.35
CA PHE A 134 1.77 -14.70 -9.97
C PHE A 134 1.35 -15.87 -9.07
N SER A 135 0.38 -16.68 -9.52
CA SER A 135 -0.07 -17.85 -8.76
C SER A 135 1.02 -18.90 -8.51
N GLN A 136 2.04 -18.96 -9.37
CA GLN A 136 3.15 -19.91 -9.22
C GLN A 136 4.19 -19.41 -8.22
N ILE A 137 4.48 -18.10 -8.22
CA ILE A 137 5.50 -17.49 -7.35
C ILE A 137 4.95 -17.11 -5.96
N CYS A 138 3.64 -16.86 -5.82
CA CYS A 138 3.07 -16.38 -4.55
C CYS A 138 3.19 -17.40 -3.41
N TYR A 139 3.36 -18.69 -3.73
CA TYR A 139 3.51 -19.76 -2.74
C TYR A 139 4.96 -20.25 -2.58
N SER A 140 5.92 -19.70 -3.33
CA SER A 140 7.33 -20.04 -3.13
C SER A 140 7.85 -19.29 -1.91
N MET A 141 8.25 -20.05 -0.89
CA MET A 141 8.99 -19.55 0.26
C MET A 141 10.35 -20.23 0.22
N ASP A 142 11.34 -19.60 -0.41
CA ASP A 142 12.75 -19.99 -0.28
C ASP A 142 13.35 -19.41 1.01
#